data_AF-A0A8J8KKS4-F1
#
_entry.id   AF-A0A8J8KKS4-F1
#
_cell.length_a   1.000
_cell.length_b   1.000
_cell.length_c   1.000
_cell.angle_alpha   90.00
_cell.angle_beta   90.00
_cell.angle_gamma   90.00
#
_symmetry.space_group_name_H-M   'P 1'
#
loop_
_entity.id
_entity.type
_entity.pdbx_description
1 polymer ?
#
loop_
_entity_poly.entity_id
_entity_poly.type
_entity_poly.pdbx_seq_one_letter_code
_entity_poly.pdbx_strand_id
1 'polypeptide(L)'
;MAFLSLDRPDQRREAVHVTLTETKAAPAATPTGHLSTVQGIALYVGAVLGTGVIALPALAARVAGPASLLAWLGLVLASIPLAATFAALGARHPDSGGVSTYARRAFGPRAAALVGWWFYAATPAGAPAAALFTGGYVEAAFGGGRVTVYATAVGLFAVVGLANYFGVRVSGRMQLILAGVLLTLLLVTAIAALPHAKLSNLTPFAPHGWFAVFPAAALLVWSFAGWEAVTHLAAEFRNPARALPRATAAAIVVVGGVYLLIAATVVLVLGSAAGANEAPLSELLAVGFGGPAKAAAAVVAVLLTLGVMNTYTAGSAKLGAALGRDGALPAWLARGSQAGEVPRRSLFVTIALGLGGFG
;
A
#
# COMPACT_ATOMS: atom_id res chain seq x y z
N MET A 1 74.93 -57.04 -34.44
CA MET A 1 75.19 -57.71 -33.14
C MET A 1 75.54 -56.62 -32.14
N ALA A 2 74.71 -56.47 -31.07
CA ALA A 2 74.90 -55.64 -29.85
C ALA A 2 74.94 -54.10 -30.02
N PHE A 3 74.41 -53.23 -29.15
CA PHE A 3 73.42 -53.22 -28.04
C PHE A 3 73.28 -51.72 -27.63
N LEU A 4 72.30 -51.36 -26.78
CA LEU A 4 72.11 -50.08 -26.04
C LEU A 4 71.30 -49.00 -26.80
N SER A 5 70.31 -48.30 -26.23
CA SER A 5 69.76 -48.24 -24.86
C SER A 5 68.56 -47.26 -24.87
N LEU A 6 67.74 -47.34 -23.81
CA LEU A 6 66.74 -46.37 -23.31
C LEU A 6 65.32 -46.52 -23.91
N ASP A 7 64.33 -47.14 -23.24
CA ASP A 7 63.73 -46.85 -21.91
C ASP A 7 63.21 -45.39 -21.94
N ARG A 8 61.92 -45.05 -22.11
CA ARG A 8 60.74 -45.34 -21.27
C ARG A 8 59.46 -44.67 -21.83
N PRO A 9 58.26 -44.98 -21.29
CA PRO A 9 57.07 -45.24 -22.07
C PRO A 9 56.15 -44.02 -22.26
N ASP A 10 55.61 -43.94 -23.47
CA ASP A 10 54.29 -43.39 -23.74
C ASP A 10 53.25 -44.14 -22.92
N GLN A 11 52.54 -43.47 -22.01
CA GLN A 11 51.10 -43.68 -21.76
C GLN A 11 50.54 -42.63 -20.80
N ARG A 12 49.46 -41.98 -21.26
CA ARG A 12 48.28 -41.53 -20.50
C ARG A 12 48.41 -40.26 -19.64
N ARG A 13 47.93 -39.15 -20.21
CA ARG A 13 46.65 -38.46 -19.86
C ARG A 13 46.77 -36.99 -20.25
N GLU A 14 46.17 -36.63 -21.38
CA GLU A 14 45.76 -35.24 -21.63
C GLU A 14 44.69 -34.87 -20.59
N ALA A 15 45.11 -34.27 -19.49
CA ALA A 15 44.23 -33.55 -18.60
C ALA A 15 43.98 -32.18 -19.22
N VAL A 16 42.80 -32.05 -19.84
CA VAL A 16 42.23 -30.75 -20.23
C VAL A 16 42.10 -29.91 -18.97
N HIS A 17 43.03 -28.98 -18.77
CA HIS A 17 42.93 -27.94 -17.76
C HIS A 17 41.82 -26.97 -18.18
N VAL A 18 40.59 -27.28 -17.78
CA VAL A 18 39.50 -26.31 -17.75
C VAL A 18 39.81 -25.34 -16.62
N THR A 19 40.38 -24.19 -16.97
CA THR A 19 40.52 -23.06 -16.05
C THR A 19 39.11 -22.60 -15.67
N LEU A 20 38.62 -23.07 -14.53
CA LEU A 20 37.45 -22.51 -13.87
C LEU A 20 37.78 -21.04 -13.61
N THR A 21 37.27 -20.16 -14.46
CA THR A 21 37.21 -18.74 -14.15
C THR A 21 36.25 -18.65 -12.98
N GLU A 22 36.79 -18.59 -11.75
CA GLU A 22 36.02 -18.22 -10.58
C GLU A 22 35.27 -16.94 -10.94
N THR A 23 33.96 -17.09 -11.19
CA THR A 23 33.06 -15.96 -11.27
C THR A 23 33.05 -15.40 -9.87
N LYS A 24 33.94 -14.43 -9.62
CA LYS A 24 34.01 -13.65 -8.39
C LYS A 24 32.59 -13.26 -8.04
N ALA A 25 32.01 -13.93 -7.05
CA ALA A 25 30.68 -13.65 -6.58
C ALA A 25 30.63 -12.15 -6.30
N ALA A 26 29.69 -11.46 -6.96
CA ALA A 26 29.48 -10.04 -6.71
C ALA A 26 29.39 -9.84 -5.19
N PRO A 27 30.12 -8.86 -4.62
CA PRO A 27 30.15 -8.67 -3.18
C PRO A 27 28.71 -8.57 -2.67
N ALA A 28 28.37 -9.38 -1.67
CA ALA A 28 27.06 -9.37 -1.04
C ALA A 28 26.73 -7.93 -0.66
N ALA A 29 25.64 -7.40 -1.22
CA ALA A 29 25.21 -6.03 -0.99
C ALA A 29 25.16 -5.78 0.52
N THR A 30 25.96 -4.81 0.99
CA THR A 30 25.93 -4.35 2.38
C THR A 30 24.49 -4.00 2.72
N PRO A 31 23.92 -4.43 3.85
CA PRO A 31 22.53 -4.12 4.18
C PRO A 31 22.39 -2.62 4.45
N THR A 32 22.01 -1.87 3.43
CA THR A 32 21.80 -0.41 3.46
C THR A 32 20.38 -0.03 3.88
N GLY A 33 19.48 -1.01 4.05
CA GLY A 33 18.11 -0.77 4.48
C GLY A 33 18.06 -0.20 5.91
N HIS A 34 17.23 0.81 6.13
CA HIS A 34 17.07 1.48 7.43
C HIS A 34 15.75 1.18 8.14
N LEU A 35 14.77 0.59 7.44
CA LEU A 35 13.44 0.31 7.99
C LEU A 35 13.41 -0.94 8.87
N SER A 36 12.75 -0.82 10.02
CA SER A 36 12.48 -1.93 10.94
C SER A 36 11.15 -2.62 10.64
N THR A 37 10.91 -3.81 11.22
CA THR A 37 9.63 -4.51 11.11
C THR A 37 8.46 -3.65 11.55
N VAL A 38 8.60 -2.91 12.66
CA VAL A 38 7.53 -2.07 13.23
C VAL A 38 7.18 -0.93 12.27
N GLN A 39 8.20 -0.31 11.66
CA GLN A 39 8.00 0.70 10.62
C GLN A 39 7.35 0.10 9.37
N GLY A 40 7.70 -1.14 9.03
CA GLY A 40 7.01 -1.92 7.99
C GLY A 40 5.53 -2.11 8.27
N ILE A 41 5.16 -2.46 9.51
CA ILE A 41 3.75 -2.60 9.92
C ILE A 41 3.03 -1.28 9.66
N ALA A 42 3.61 -0.16 10.09
CA ALA A 42 3.02 1.16 9.88
C ALA A 42 2.89 1.53 8.40
N LEU A 43 3.86 1.13 7.55
CA LEU A 43 3.78 1.31 6.10
C LEU A 43 2.63 0.51 5.49
N TYR A 44 2.49 -0.77 5.86
CA TYR A 44 1.37 -1.59 5.41
C TYR A 44 0.03 -1.06 5.92
N VAL A 45 -0.06 -0.69 7.20
CA VAL A 45 -1.27 -0.09 7.78
C VAL A 45 -1.63 1.16 7.00
N GLY A 46 -0.70 2.11 6.79
CA GLY A 46 -1.04 3.32 6.05
C GLY A 46 -1.25 3.13 4.55
N ALA A 47 -0.68 2.09 3.93
CA ALA A 47 -0.92 1.78 2.52
C ALA A 47 -2.29 1.17 2.30
N VAL A 48 -2.69 0.21 3.15
CA VAL A 48 -3.92 -0.57 2.98
C VAL A 48 -5.10 0.13 3.66
N LEU A 49 -4.92 0.63 4.88
CA LEU A 49 -5.93 1.39 5.63
C LEU A 49 -6.05 2.81 5.04
N GLY A 50 -6.60 2.91 3.84
CA GLY A 50 -6.77 4.16 3.09
C GLY A 50 -8.12 4.83 3.32
N THR A 51 -8.47 5.76 2.42
CA THR A 51 -9.75 6.51 2.44
C THR A 51 -10.98 5.62 2.40
N GLY A 52 -10.83 4.38 1.93
CA GLY A 52 -11.90 3.39 1.86
C GLY A 52 -12.60 3.16 3.20
N VAL A 53 -11.87 3.15 4.32
CA VAL A 53 -12.44 2.89 5.66
C VAL A 53 -13.47 3.92 6.10
N ILE A 54 -13.42 5.13 5.54
CA ILE A 54 -14.28 6.26 5.95
C ILE A 54 -15.68 6.13 5.34
N ALA A 55 -15.77 5.65 4.10
CA ALA A 55 -17.03 5.63 3.36
C ALA A 55 -17.49 4.24 2.91
N LEU A 56 -16.57 3.36 2.54
CA LEU A 56 -16.93 2.05 2.00
C LEU A 56 -17.74 1.17 2.96
N PRO A 57 -17.55 1.19 4.28
CA PRO A 57 -18.43 0.49 5.20
C PRO A 57 -19.92 0.86 5.04
N ALA A 58 -20.23 2.16 4.92
CA ALA A 58 -21.61 2.61 4.78
C ALA A 58 -22.14 2.44 3.36
N LEU A 59 -21.30 2.63 2.35
CA LEU A 59 -21.67 2.34 0.96
C LEU A 59 -21.99 0.83 0.78
N ALA A 60 -21.18 -0.04 1.37
CA ALA A 60 -21.42 -1.49 1.36
C ALA A 60 -22.68 -1.86 2.15
N ALA A 61 -22.90 -1.24 3.32
CA ALA A 61 -24.13 -1.42 4.09
C ALA A 61 -25.37 -0.93 3.33
N ARG A 62 -25.27 0.16 2.55
CA ARG A 62 -26.36 0.62 1.68
C ARG A 62 -26.68 -0.40 0.57
N VAL A 63 -25.65 -1.02 -0.01
CA VAL A 63 -25.81 -1.99 -1.10
C VAL A 63 -26.34 -3.35 -0.60
N ALA A 64 -25.75 -3.90 0.47
CA ALA A 64 -26.03 -5.27 0.91
C ALA A 64 -26.70 -5.38 2.29
N GLY A 65 -26.91 -4.26 2.99
CA GLY A 65 -27.37 -4.27 4.38
C GLY A 65 -26.35 -4.92 5.32
N PRO A 66 -26.81 -5.57 6.40
CA PRO A 66 -25.94 -6.32 7.31
C PRO A 66 -25.12 -7.42 6.63
N ALA A 67 -25.61 -8.00 5.52
CA ALA A 67 -24.88 -8.98 4.73
C ALA A 67 -23.56 -8.45 4.13
N SER A 68 -23.36 -7.12 4.06
CA SER A 68 -22.06 -6.51 3.72
C SER A 68 -20.90 -6.97 4.62
N LEU A 69 -21.19 -7.39 5.86
CA LEU A 69 -20.17 -7.93 6.78
C LEU A 69 -19.55 -9.24 6.23
N LEU A 70 -20.32 -10.03 5.48
CA LEU A 70 -19.80 -11.21 4.80
C LEU A 70 -18.86 -10.84 3.64
N ALA A 71 -19.15 -9.75 2.92
CA ALA A 71 -18.26 -9.24 1.88
C ALA A 71 -16.92 -8.77 2.49
N TRP A 72 -16.97 -8.03 3.60
CA TRP A 72 -15.78 -7.63 4.34
C TRP A 72 -14.97 -8.83 4.82
N LEU A 73 -15.62 -9.80 5.48
CA LEU A 73 -14.95 -11.00 5.96
C LEU A 73 -14.32 -11.80 4.82
N GLY A 74 -15.07 -12.02 3.74
CA GLY A 74 -14.58 -12.72 2.54
C GLY A 74 -13.36 -12.05 1.93
N LEU A 75 -13.35 -10.72 1.82
CA LEU A 75 -12.21 -9.98 1.30
C LEU A 75 -11.01 -9.94 2.24
N VAL A 76 -11.24 -9.83 3.57
CA VAL A 76 -10.15 -9.98 4.55
C VAL A 76 -9.48 -11.34 4.36
N LEU A 77 -10.25 -12.42 4.28
CA LEU A 77 -9.72 -13.77 4.08
C LEU A 77 -9.04 -13.94 2.72
N ALA A 78 -9.62 -13.39 1.64
CA ALA A 78 -9.04 -13.43 0.30
C ALA A 78 -7.75 -12.60 0.19
N SER A 79 -7.60 -11.56 1.01
CA SER A 79 -6.37 -10.74 1.03
C SER A 79 -5.18 -11.46 1.65
N ILE A 80 -5.40 -12.45 2.53
CA ILE A 80 -4.33 -13.20 3.22
C ILE A 80 -3.36 -13.87 2.23
N PRO A 81 -3.82 -14.75 1.30
CA PRO A 81 -2.90 -15.39 0.35
C PRO A 81 -2.22 -14.36 -0.56
N LEU A 82 -2.95 -13.33 -1.01
CA LEU A 82 -2.40 -12.28 -1.87
C LEU A 82 -1.25 -11.52 -1.19
N ALA A 83 -1.49 -11.05 0.03
CA ALA A 83 -0.50 -10.34 0.83
C ALA A 83 0.68 -11.24 1.19
N ALA A 84 0.43 -12.51 1.53
CA ALA A 84 1.48 -13.49 1.79
C ALA A 84 2.37 -13.72 0.55
N THR A 85 1.80 -13.76 -0.66
CA THR A 85 2.57 -13.87 -1.91
C THR A 85 3.49 -12.68 -2.10
N PHE A 86 2.99 -11.45 -1.95
CA PHE A 86 3.83 -10.25 -2.06
C PHE A 86 4.92 -10.20 -0.98
N ALA A 87 4.60 -10.58 0.25
CA ALA A 87 5.57 -10.66 1.33
C ALA A 87 6.67 -11.70 1.07
N ALA A 88 6.31 -12.88 0.58
CA ALA A 88 7.26 -13.94 0.24
C ALA A 88 8.17 -13.54 -0.93
N LEU A 89 7.62 -12.89 -1.96
CA LEU A 89 8.40 -12.41 -3.10
C LEU A 89 9.32 -11.27 -2.70
N GLY A 90 8.86 -10.30 -1.90
CA GLY A 90 9.69 -9.21 -1.40
C GLY A 90 10.79 -9.67 -0.44
N ALA A 91 10.50 -10.69 0.37
CA ALA A 91 11.50 -11.32 1.23
C ALA A 91 12.62 -12.00 0.44
N ARG A 92 12.28 -12.68 -0.67
CA ARG A 92 13.23 -13.39 -1.53
C ARG A 92 13.98 -12.47 -2.50
N HIS A 93 13.31 -11.42 -2.98
CA HIS A 93 13.80 -10.54 -4.03
C HIS A 93 13.59 -9.07 -3.65
N PRO A 94 14.35 -8.56 -2.65
CA PRO A 94 14.22 -7.18 -2.18
C PRO A 94 14.82 -6.21 -3.20
N ASP A 95 13.99 -5.70 -4.10
CA ASP A 95 14.37 -4.74 -5.15
C ASP A 95 13.31 -3.64 -5.25
N SER A 96 13.75 -2.41 -5.53
CA SER A 96 12.88 -1.23 -5.65
C SER A 96 11.83 -1.35 -6.77
N GLY A 97 12.05 -2.21 -7.77
CA GLY A 97 11.06 -2.52 -8.80
C GLY A 97 9.84 -3.28 -8.27
N GLY A 98 9.95 -3.92 -7.10
CA GLY A 98 8.84 -4.65 -6.46
C GLY A 98 8.15 -5.61 -7.42
N VAL A 99 6.86 -5.40 -7.68
CA VAL A 99 6.06 -6.21 -8.59
C VAL A 99 6.61 -6.30 -10.02
N SER A 100 7.27 -5.26 -10.55
CA SER A 100 7.88 -5.33 -11.89
C SER A 100 9.07 -6.31 -11.91
N THR A 101 9.84 -6.36 -10.83
CA THR A 101 10.96 -7.30 -10.66
C THR A 101 10.47 -8.74 -10.52
N TYR A 102 9.33 -8.96 -9.86
CA TYR A 102 8.73 -10.30 -9.78
C TYR A 102 8.25 -10.77 -11.16
N ALA A 103 7.57 -9.90 -11.91
CA ALA A 103 7.16 -10.18 -13.27
C ALA A 103 8.37 -10.42 -14.20
N ARG A 104 9.46 -9.66 -14.04
CA ARG A 104 10.71 -9.86 -14.79
C ARG A 104 11.29 -11.26 -14.58
N ARG A 105 11.32 -11.71 -13.33
CA ARG A 105 11.89 -13.02 -12.96
C ARG A 105 11.03 -14.18 -13.45
N ALA A 106 9.71 -14.03 -13.47
CA ALA A 106 8.79 -15.09 -13.87
C ALA A 106 8.54 -15.14 -15.39
N PHE A 107 8.38 -13.99 -16.04
CA PHE A 107 7.85 -13.88 -17.41
C PHE A 107 8.76 -13.07 -18.36
N GLY A 108 9.88 -12.54 -17.86
CA GLY A 108 10.86 -11.81 -18.65
C GLY A 108 10.60 -10.30 -18.78
N PRO A 109 11.46 -9.58 -19.54
CA PRO A 109 11.50 -8.12 -19.55
C PRO A 109 10.23 -7.42 -20.08
N ARG A 110 9.54 -8.01 -21.04
CA ARG A 110 8.32 -7.41 -21.65
C ARG A 110 7.17 -7.37 -20.64
N ALA A 111 6.92 -8.48 -19.96
CA ALA A 111 5.90 -8.56 -18.91
C ALA A 111 6.23 -7.60 -17.76
N ALA A 112 7.51 -7.50 -17.37
CA ALA A 112 7.97 -6.54 -16.36
C ALA A 112 7.67 -5.09 -16.73
N ALA A 113 7.89 -4.72 -18.00
CA ALA A 113 7.59 -3.39 -18.49
C ALA A 113 6.09 -3.11 -18.41
N LEU A 114 5.23 -4.02 -18.90
CA LEU A 114 3.77 -3.86 -18.85
C LEU A 114 3.26 -3.72 -17.42
N VAL A 115 3.65 -4.62 -16.52
CA VAL A 115 3.28 -4.57 -15.10
C VAL A 115 3.78 -3.29 -14.46
N GLY A 116 5.04 -2.92 -14.72
CA GLY A 116 5.64 -1.69 -14.23
C GLY A 116 4.88 -0.44 -14.66
N TRP A 117 4.51 -0.33 -15.93
CA TRP A 117 3.73 0.77 -16.47
C TRP A 117 2.34 0.87 -15.81
N TRP A 118 1.64 -0.26 -15.65
CA TRP A 118 0.34 -0.30 -14.98
C TRP A 118 0.43 0.22 -13.53
N PHE A 119 1.38 -0.29 -12.74
CA PHE A 119 1.54 0.13 -11.36
C PHE A 119 2.06 1.56 -11.22
N TYR A 120 2.93 2.00 -12.12
CA TYR A 120 3.45 3.37 -12.13
C TYR A 120 2.34 4.38 -12.48
N ALA A 121 1.49 4.07 -13.47
CA ALA A 121 0.37 4.91 -13.88
C ALA A 121 -0.81 4.90 -12.88
N ALA A 122 -0.99 3.83 -12.12
CA ALA A 122 -2.06 3.74 -11.12
C ALA A 122 -1.94 4.79 -10.02
N THR A 123 -0.72 5.18 -9.62
CA THR A 123 -0.53 6.15 -8.53
C THR A 123 -0.98 7.57 -8.92
N PRO A 124 -0.53 8.16 -10.05
CA PRO A 124 -1.06 9.44 -10.53
C PRO A 124 -2.56 9.44 -10.81
N ALA A 125 -3.16 8.30 -11.16
CA ALA A 125 -4.61 8.21 -11.37
C ALA A 125 -5.41 8.15 -10.06
N GLY A 126 -4.93 7.39 -9.06
CA GLY A 126 -5.63 7.19 -7.80
C GLY A 126 -5.42 8.29 -6.75
N ALA A 127 -4.23 8.89 -6.69
CA ALA A 127 -3.90 9.90 -5.68
C ALA A 127 -4.79 11.16 -5.75
N PRO A 128 -5.14 11.70 -6.94
CA PRO A 128 -6.07 12.83 -7.04
C PRO A 128 -7.46 12.51 -6.51
N ALA A 129 -7.98 11.32 -6.80
CA ALA A 129 -9.28 10.89 -6.30
C ALA A 129 -9.31 10.83 -4.76
N ALA A 130 -8.28 10.25 -4.13
CA ALA A 130 -8.15 10.23 -2.68
C ALA A 130 -8.03 11.65 -2.07
N ALA A 131 -7.26 12.53 -2.73
CA ALA A 131 -7.05 13.90 -2.28
C ALA A 131 -8.33 14.76 -2.38
N LEU A 132 -9.08 14.66 -3.48
CA LEU A 132 -10.37 15.34 -3.68
C LEU A 132 -11.44 14.80 -2.72
N PHE A 133 -11.47 13.49 -2.53
CA PHE A 133 -12.38 12.86 -1.59
C PHE A 133 -12.22 13.45 -0.19
N THR A 134 -10.97 13.60 0.27
CA THR A 134 -10.65 14.23 1.54
C THR A 134 -10.91 15.73 1.54
N GLY A 135 -10.67 16.42 0.43
CA GLY A 135 -11.09 17.80 0.23
C GLY A 135 -12.60 17.99 0.47
N GLY A 136 -13.43 17.03 0.08
CA GLY A 136 -14.87 17.04 0.38
C GLY A 136 -15.18 16.97 1.88
N TYR A 137 -14.42 16.21 2.67
CA TYR A 137 -14.59 16.20 4.13
C TYR A 137 -14.18 17.53 4.77
N VAL A 138 -13.11 18.15 4.29
CA VAL A 138 -12.66 19.47 4.78
C VAL A 138 -13.68 20.55 4.40
N GLU A 139 -14.20 20.53 3.18
CA GLU A 139 -15.27 21.42 2.72
C GLU A 139 -16.54 21.25 3.55
N ALA A 140 -16.97 20.01 3.81
CA ALA A 140 -18.16 19.75 4.61
C ALA A 140 -18.02 20.25 6.07
N ALA A 141 -16.78 20.33 6.58
CA ALA A 141 -16.49 20.78 7.94
C ALA A 141 -16.33 22.29 8.07
N PHE A 142 -15.69 22.94 7.10
CA PHE A 142 -15.27 24.36 7.18
C PHE A 142 -15.87 25.26 6.10
N GLY A 143 -16.60 24.70 5.14
CA GLY A 143 -17.17 25.40 4.00
C GLY A 143 -16.14 25.81 2.94
N GLY A 144 -16.54 26.73 2.06
CA GLY A 144 -15.70 27.29 0.98
C GLY A 144 -15.79 26.56 -0.36
N GLY A 145 -16.68 25.56 -0.47
CA GLY A 145 -17.04 24.92 -1.73
C GLY A 145 -15.86 24.31 -2.47
N ARG A 146 -15.92 24.32 -3.81
CA ARG A 146 -14.90 23.70 -4.68
C ARG A 146 -13.48 24.21 -4.39
N VAL A 147 -13.32 25.47 -3.98
CA VAL A 147 -12.01 26.05 -3.69
C VAL A 147 -11.33 25.31 -2.53
N THR A 148 -12.06 25.06 -1.43
CA THR A 148 -11.53 24.29 -0.29
C THR A 148 -11.15 22.87 -0.67
N VAL A 149 -11.96 22.21 -1.52
CA VAL A 149 -11.68 20.85 -2.00
C VAL A 149 -10.35 20.80 -2.76
N TYR A 150 -10.19 21.66 -3.77
CA TYR A 150 -8.96 21.69 -4.58
C TYR A 150 -7.75 22.19 -3.78
N ALA A 151 -7.92 23.20 -2.92
CA ALA A 151 -6.85 23.70 -2.05
C ALA A 151 -6.34 22.61 -1.10
N THR A 152 -7.25 21.84 -0.50
CA THR A 152 -6.89 20.67 0.32
C THR A 152 -6.13 19.64 -0.49
N ALA A 153 -6.63 19.31 -1.69
CA ALA A 153 -6.00 18.32 -2.54
C ALA A 153 -4.57 18.73 -2.96
N VAL A 154 -4.38 19.96 -3.43
CA VAL A 154 -3.07 20.52 -3.76
C VAL A 154 -2.16 20.58 -2.53
N GLY A 155 -2.70 20.97 -1.37
CA GLY A 155 -1.99 20.97 -0.10
C GLY A 155 -1.47 19.59 0.30
N LEU A 156 -2.29 18.53 0.15
CA LEU A 156 -1.89 17.15 0.38
C LEU A 156 -0.75 16.75 -0.55
N PHE A 157 -0.85 17.03 -1.85
CA PHE A 157 0.23 16.76 -2.81
C PHE A 157 1.52 17.51 -2.47
N ALA A 158 1.42 18.77 -2.02
CA ALA A 158 2.57 19.56 -1.62
C ALA A 158 3.26 19.00 -0.37
N VAL A 159 2.49 18.71 0.69
CA VAL A 159 3.01 18.13 1.96
C VAL A 159 3.65 16.77 1.71
N VAL A 160 2.93 15.90 1.00
CA VAL A 160 3.40 14.59 0.59
C VAL A 160 4.68 14.80 -0.23
N GLY A 161 4.62 15.47 -1.38
CA GLY A 161 5.76 15.70 -2.28
C GLY A 161 7.02 16.19 -1.55
N LEU A 162 6.86 17.20 -0.69
CA LEU A 162 7.96 17.77 0.11
C LEU A 162 8.54 16.75 1.11
N ALA A 163 7.68 16.02 1.83
CA ALA A 163 8.12 14.96 2.73
C ALA A 163 8.91 13.87 2.00
N ASN A 164 8.54 13.52 0.76
CA ASN A 164 9.34 12.58 -0.02
C ASN A 164 10.64 13.16 -0.53
N TYR A 165 10.61 14.41 -0.97
CA TYR A 165 11.75 15.07 -1.57
C TYR A 165 12.94 15.14 -0.59
N PHE A 166 12.66 15.43 0.68
CA PHE A 166 13.65 15.44 1.76
C PHE A 166 14.01 14.04 2.29
N GLY A 167 13.47 12.96 1.71
CA GLY A 167 13.74 11.60 2.18
C GLY A 167 13.13 11.30 3.56
N VAL A 168 12.31 12.19 4.10
CA VAL A 168 11.63 12.04 5.40
C VAL A 168 10.72 10.81 5.41
N ARG A 169 10.37 10.24 4.25
CA ARG A 169 9.55 9.03 4.15
C ARG A 169 10.25 7.70 4.39
N VAL A 170 11.59 7.66 4.39
CA VAL A 170 12.33 6.54 5.03
C VAL A 170 12.36 6.71 6.55
N SER A 171 11.95 7.88 7.07
CA SER A 171 11.68 8.04 8.50
C SER A 171 10.40 7.27 8.83
N GLY A 172 10.53 5.96 9.04
CA GLY A 172 9.44 5.12 9.52
C GLY A 172 8.85 5.62 10.85
N ARG A 173 9.48 6.59 11.53
CA ARG A 173 8.88 7.34 12.64
C ARG A 173 7.63 8.13 12.23
N MET A 174 7.67 8.86 11.10
CA MET A 174 6.51 9.61 10.61
C MET A 174 5.35 8.65 10.34
N GLN A 175 5.63 7.55 9.63
CA GLN A 175 4.63 6.54 9.33
C GLN A 175 4.07 5.90 10.59
N LEU A 176 4.91 5.62 11.60
CA LEU A 176 4.45 5.11 12.89
C LEU A 176 3.52 6.06 13.61
N ILE A 177 3.83 7.36 13.61
CA ILE A 177 2.98 8.39 14.20
C ILE A 177 1.64 8.43 13.44
N LEU A 178 1.66 8.51 12.11
CA LEU A 178 0.45 8.55 11.29
C LEU A 178 -0.41 7.31 11.50
N ALA A 179 0.17 6.10 11.44
CA ALA A 179 -0.55 4.86 11.66
C ALA A 179 -1.07 4.74 13.10
N GLY A 180 -0.28 5.14 14.10
CA GLY A 180 -0.70 5.12 15.50
C GLY A 180 -1.88 6.05 15.77
N VAL A 181 -1.77 7.32 15.37
CA VAL A 181 -2.84 8.31 15.50
C VAL A 181 -4.10 7.84 14.77
N LEU A 182 -3.94 7.30 13.56
CA LEU A 182 -5.05 6.78 12.78
C LEU A 182 -5.77 5.63 13.47
N LEU A 183 -5.02 4.60 13.89
CA LEU A 183 -5.60 3.45 14.57
C LEU A 183 -6.30 3.87 15.86
N THR A 184 -5.68 4.76 16.64
CA THR A 184 -6.29 5.33 17.84
C THR A 184 -7.61 6.03 17.51
N LEU A 185 -7.64 6.90 16.50
CA LEU A 185 -8.85 7.62 16.11
C LEU A 185 -9.98 6.69 15.68
N LEU A 186 -9.69 5.68 14.85
CA LEU A 186 -10.69 4.71 14.40
C LEU A 186 -11.21 3.85 15.57
N LEU A 187 -10.33 3.37 16.44
CA LEU A 187 -10.71 2.59 17.62
C LEU A 187 -11.55 3.41 18.59
N VAL A 188 -11.14 4.65 18.88
CA VAL A 188 -11.89 5.57 19.75
C VAL A 188 -13.26 5.87 19.16
N THR A 189 -13.35 6.07 17.85
CA THR A 189 -14.64 6.25 17.15
C THR A 189 -15.55 5.05 17.31
N ALA A 190 -15.01 3.84 17.08
CA ALA A 190 -15.78 2.60 17.22
C ALA A 190 -16.25 2.40 18.67
N ILE A 191 -15.36 2.57 19.64
CA ILE A 191 -15.65 2.39 21.08
C ILE A 191 -16.71 3.39 21.56
N ALA A 192 -16.65 4.65 21.09
CA ALA A 192 -17.65 5.66 21.46
C ALA A 192 -19.01 5.43 20.80
N ALA A 193 -19.04 4.87 19.59
CA ALA A 193 -20.29 4.60 18.87
C ALA A 193 -20.98 3.29 19.33
N LEU A 194 -20.21 2.26 19.70
CA LEU A 194 -20.70 0.93 20.09
C LEU A 194 -21.77 0.90 21.18
N PRO A 195 -21.79 1.78 22.21
CA PRO A 195 -22.88 1.85 23.17
C PRO A 195 -24.26 2.12 22.56
N HIS A 196 -24.31 2.69 21.36
CA HIS A 196 -25.54 2.97 20.61
C HIS A 196 -25.92 1.85 19.63
N ALA A 197 -25.16 0.75 19.61
CA ALA A 197 -25.41 -0.39 18.74
C ALA A 197 -26.74 -1.08 19.08
N LYS A 198 -27.54 -1.38 18.04
CA LYS A 198 -28.79 -2.12 18.17
C LYS A 198 -28.69 -3.42 17.37
N LEU A 199 -28.81 -4.56 18.05
CA LEU A 199 -28.82 -5.87 17.38
C LEU A 199 -30.00 -6.03 16.42
N SER A 200 -31.10 -5.30 16.63
CA SER A 200 -32.23 -5.26 15.70
C SER A 200 -31.84 -4.74 14.31
N ASN A 201 -30.74 -4.00 14.18
CA ASN A 201 -30.24 -3.53 12.88
C ASN A 201 -29.63 -4.67 12.04
N LEU A 202 -29.40 -5.86 12.62
CA LEU A 202 -29.03 -7.06 11.87
C LEU A 202 -30.23 -7.79 11.26
N THR A 203 -31.46 -7.35 11.56
CA THR A 203 -32.68 -8.01 11.09
C THR A 203 -33.52 -7.05 10.23
N PRO A 204 -33.86 -7.42 8.98
CA PRO A 204 -33.41 -8.60 8.25
C PRO A 204 -31.92 -8.52 7.87
N PHE A 205 -31.21 -9.65 7.89
CA PHE A 205 -29.75 -9.66 7.66
C PHE A 205 -29.37 -9.40 6.20
N ALA A 206 -30.16 -9.92 5.26
CA ALA A 206 -29.96 -9.75 3.83
C ALA A 206 -31.18 -9.06 3.19
N PRO A 207 -31.45 -7.77 3.50
CA PRO A 207 -32.64 -7.06 3.02
C PRO A 207 -32.68 -6.96 1.48
N HIS A 208 -31.52 -6.85 0.85
CA HIS A 208 -31.37 -6.76 -0.61
C HIS A 208 -31.06 -8.13 -1.25
N GLY A 209 -31.24 -9.23 -0.50
CA GLY A 209 -30.93 -10.59 -0.92
C GLY A 209 -29.45 -10.97 -0.76
N TRP A 210 -29.19 -12.27 -0.71
CA TRP A 210 -27.84 -12.81 -0.49
C TRP A 210 -26.85 -12.48 -1.61
N PHE A 211 -27.34 -12.27 -2.84
CA PHE A 211 -26.49 -11.90 -3.97
C PHE A 211 -25.99 -10.45 -3.92
N ALA A 212 -26.57 -9.58 -3.08
CA ALA A 212 -26.08 -8.21 -2.91
C ALA A 212 -24.68 -8.15 -2.27
N VAL A 213 -24.20 -9.25 -1.68
CA VAL A 213 -22.83 -9.38 -1.17
C VAL A 213 -21.79 -9.21 -2.28
N PHE A 214 -22.07 -9.65 -3.52
CA PHE A 214 -21.14 -9.54 -4.65
C PHE A 214 -20.88 -8.09 -5.11
N PRO A 215 -21.89 -7.25 -5.40
CA PRO A 215 -21.65 -5.85 -5.73
C PRO A 215 -21.06 -5.06 -4.55
N ALA A 216 -21.42 -5.40 -3.31
CA ALA A 216 -20.74 -4.83 -2.13
C ALA A 216 -19.25 -5.20 -2.12
N ALA A 217 -18.90 -6.48 -2.34
CA ALA A 217 -17.51 -6.93 -2.43
C ALA A 217 -16.75 -6.19 -3.54
N ALA A 218 -17.35 -5.99 -4.71
CA ALA A 218 -16.73 -5.24 -5.82
C ALA A 218 -16.35 -3.80 -5.42
N LEU A 219 -17.21 -3.10 -4.67
CA LEU A 219 -16.89 -1.77 -4.12
C LEU A 219 -15.76 -1.84 -3.09
N LEU A 220 -15.78 -2.86 -2.24
CA LEU A 220 -14.82 -3.03 -1.15
C LEU A 220 -13.40 -3.38 -1.63
N VAL A 221 -13.23 -3.92 -2.84
CA VAL A 221 -11.89 -4.24 -3.41
C VAL A 221 -10.93 -3.04 -3.31
N TRP A 222 -11.44 -1.82 -3.46
CA TRP A 222 -10.64 -0.60 -3.31
C TRP A 222 -9.95 -0.49 -1.94
N SER A 223 -10.60 -0.91 -0.85
CA SER A 223 -10.03 -0.90 0.51
C SER A 223 -8.89 -1.90 0.71
N PHE A 224 -8.74 -2.87 -0.19
CA PHE A 224 -7.75 -3.95 -0.07
C PHE A 224 -6.59 -3.81 -1.05
N ALA A 225 -6.57 -2.76 -1.88
CA ALA A 225 -5.38 -2.36 -2.61
C ALA A 225 -4.32 -1.80 -1.62
N GLY A 226 -3.04 -2.09 -1.85
CA GLY A 226 -1.94 -1.51 -1.06
C GLY A 226 -0.90 -2.50 -0.55
N TRP A 227 -1.20 -3.80 -0.58
CA TRP A 227 -0.23 -4.85 -0.19
C TRP A 227 1.00 -4.83 -1.10
N GLU A 228 0.80 -4.51 -2.37
CA GLU A 228 1.82 -4.42 -3.40
C GLU A 228 2.66 -3.14 -3.28
N ALA A 229 2.11 -2.04 -2.76
CA ALA A 229 2.80 -0.76 -2.69
C ALA A 229 4.10 -0.83 -1.87
N VAL A 230 4.09 -1.61 -0.78
CA VAL A 230 5.26 -1.79 0.10
C VAL A 230 6.35 -2.64 -0.54
N THR A 231 6.03 -3.43 -1.58
CA THR A 231 7.04 -4.25 -2.29
C THR A 231 8.10 -3.40 -2.98
N HIS A 232 7.73 -2.19 -3.43
CA HIS A 232 8.67 -1.21 -4.01
C HIS A 232 9.64 -0.61 -2.98
N LEU A 233 9.34 -0.79 -1.70
CA LEU A 233 10.18 -0.37 -0.58
C LEU A 233 10.90 -1.56 0.06
N ALA A 234 10.82 -2.77 -0.52
CA ALA A 234 11.40 -3.99 0.06
C ALA A 234 12.92 -3.86 0.32
N ALA A 235 13.65 -3.17 -0.57
CA ALA A 235 15.09 -2.94 -0.43
C ALA A 235 15.45 -1.98 0.72
N GLU A 236 14.50 -1.19 1.22
CA GLU A 236 14.71 -0.23 2.32
C GLU A 236 14.64 -0.90 3.70
N PHE A 237 14.26 -2.17 3.79
CA PHE A 237 14.21 -2.92 5.04
C PHE A 237 15.59 -3.40 5.48
N ARG A 238 15.91 -3.24 6.77
CA ARG A 238 17.15 -3.75 7.37
C ARG A 238 17.34 -5.26 7.17
N ASN A 239 16.24 -6.01 7.27
CA ASN A 239 16.22 -7.46 7.07
C ASN A 239 14.91 -7.83 6.35
N PRO A 240 14.85 -7.70 5.01
CA PRO A 240 13.62 -7.92 4.23
C PRO A 240 13.07 -9.34 4.43
N ALA A 241 13.96 -10.34 4.51
CA ALA A 241 13.61 -11.75 4.64
C ALA A 241 12.75 -12.07 5.86
N ARG A 242 12.96 -11.37 6.98
CA ARG A 242 12.18 -11.53 8.21
C ARG A 242 11.16 -10.41 8.43
N ALA A 243 11.48 -9.18 8.02
CA ALA A 243 10.67 -8.02 8.30
C ALA A 243 9.40 -8.00 7.44
N LEU A 244 9.48 -8.29 6.14
CA LEU A 244 8.32 -8.23 5.25
C LEU A 244 7.22 -9.25 5.63
N PRO A 245 7.53 -10.54 5.87
CA PRO A 245 6.50 -11.51 6.27
C PRO A 245 5.85 -11.15 7.60
N ARG A 246 6.64 -10.72 8.60
CA ARG A 246 6.13 -10.34 9.92
C ARG A 246 5.30 -9.06 9.87
N ALA A 247 5.77 -8.06 9.12
CA ALA A 247 5.06 -6.80 8.96
C ALA A 247 3.73 -7.00 8.23
N THR A 248 3.72 -7.82 7.19
CA THR A 248 2.51 -8.17 6.44
C THR A 248 1.53 -8.94 7.31
N ALA A 249 1.97 -9.98 8.03
CA ALA A 249 1.10 -10.77 8.91
C ALA A 249 0.45 -9.91 10.01
N ALA A 250 1.24 -9.05 10.66
CA ALA A 250 0.72 -8.14 11.67
C ALA A 250 -0.24 -7.11 11.05
N ALA A 251 0.07 -6.57 9.87
CA ALA A 251 -0.80 -5.62 9.19
C ALA A 251 -2.13 -6.24 8.74
N ILE A 252 -2.14 -7.51 8.27
CA ILE A 252 -3.38 -8.24 7.95
C ILE A 252 -4.30 -8.30 9.17
N VAL A 253 -3.75 -8.68 10.32
CA VAL A 253 -4.53 -8.78 11.57
C VAL A 253 -5.07 -7.42 11.99
N VAL A 254 -4.21 -6.40 12.00
CA VAL A 254 -4.59 -5.04 12.43
C VAL A 254 -5.60 -4.42 11.47
N VAL A 255 -5.32 -4.38 10.17
CA VAL A 255 -6.18 -3.76 9.16
C VAL A 255 -7.48 -4.54 9.01
N GLY A 256 -7.42 -5.87 8.94
CA GLY A 256 -8.62 -6.71 8.84
C GLY A 256 -9.52 -6.58 10.07
N GLY A 257 -8.93 -6.55 11.28
CA GLY A 257 -9.66 -6.33 12.52
C GLY A 257 -10.34 -4.97 12.57
N VAL A 258 -9.63 -3.90 12.19
CA VAL A 258 -10.18 -2.54 12.15
C VAL A 258 -11.28 -2.42 11.10
N TYR A 259 -11.12 -2.99 9.90
CA TYR A 259 -12.14 -3.00 8.87
C TYR A 259 -13.42 -3.70 9.33
N LEU A 260 -13.31 -4.89 9.91
CA LEU A 260 -14.47 -5.61 10.43
C LEU A 260 -15.13 -4.87 11.58
N LEU A 261 -14.34 -4.27 12.48
CA LEU A 261 -14.84 -3.48 13.60
C LEU A 261 -15.63 -2.26 13.13
N ILE A 262 -15.07 -1.46 12.22
CA ILE A 262 -15.73 -0.27 11.69
C ILE A 262 -16.96 -0.66 10.88
N ALA A 263 -16.88 -1.70 10.04
CA ALA A 263 -18.02 -2.20 9.29
C ALA A 263 -19.16 -2.67 10.20
N ALA A 264 -18.86 -3.45 11.24
CA ALA A 264 -19.84 -3.89 12.23
C ALA A 264 -20.44 -2.69 12.97
N THR A 265 -19.62 -1.71 13.36
CA THR A 265 -20.08 -0.50 14.05
C THR A 265 -21.05 0.29 13.16
N VAL A 266 -20.72 0.51 11.88
CA VAL A 266 -21.60 1.18 10.93
C VAL A 266 -22.95 0.47 10.81
N VAL A 267 -22.94 -0.85 10.61
CA VAL A 267 -24.18 -1.64 10.48
C VAL A 267 -25.01 -1.60 11.76
N LEU A 268 -24.38 -1.80 12.91
CA LEU A 268 -25.08 -1.91 14.20
C LEU A 268 -25.59 -0.57 14.73
N VAL A 269 -24.89 0.53 14.47
CA VAL A 269 -25.24 1.86 14.99
C VAL A 269 -26.16 2.60 14.01
N LEU A 270 -25.81 2.65 12.72
CA LEU A 270 -26.57 3.41 11.72
C LEU A 270 -27.71 2.60 11.09
N GLY A 271 -27.63 1.27 11.05
CA GLY A 271 -28.69 0.42 10.49
C GLY A 271 -29.04 0.80 9.05
N SER A 272 -30.34 0.99 8.77
CA SER A 272 -30.84 1.39 7.45
C SER A 272 -30.47 2.81 7.04
N ALA A 273 -30.07 3.67 7.98
CA ALA A 273 -29.56 5.01 7.69
C ALA A 273 -28.11 4.99 7.18
N ALA A 274 -27.42 3.84 7.23
CA ALA A 274 -26.05 3.71 6.75
C ALA A 274 -25.97 4.10 5.27
N GLY A 275 -25.24 5.19 4.99
CA GLY A 275 -25.03 5.71 3.64
C GLY A 275 -26.09 6.70 3.15
N ALA A 276 -26.96 7.20 4.03
CA ALA A 276 -27.83 8.35 3.77
C ALA A 276 -27.03 9.67 3.70
N ASN A 277 -25.93 9.76 4.44
CA ASN A 277 -24.99 10.88 4.40
C ASN A 277 -23.72 10.51 3.62
N GLU A 278 -23.13 11.50 2.96
CA GLU A 278 -21.87 11.35 2.22
C GLU A 278 -20.63 11.13 3.13
N ALA A 279 -20.78 11.37 4.44
CA ALA A 279 -19.70 11.28 5.43
C ALA A 279 -20.05 10.35 6.62
N PRO A 280 -19.99 9.03 6.45
CA PRO A 280 -20.50 8.07 7.46
C PRO A 280 -19.67 8.03 8.74
N LEU A 281 -18.36 8.22 8.63
CA LEU A 281 -17.50 8.33 9.81
C LEU A 281 -17.84 9.59 10.64
N SER A 282 -18.25 10.68 9.98
CA SER A 282 -18.73 11.87 10.69
C SER A 282 -20.03 11.59 11.43
N GLU A 283 -20.89 10.73 10.89
CA GLU A 283 -22.13 10.33 11.53
C GLU A 283 -21.87 9.45 12.76
N LEU A 284 -20.96 8.47 12.65
CA LEU A 284 -20.52 7.68 13.81
C LEU A 284 -19.89 8.56 14.91
N LEU A 285 -19.06 9.53 14.54
CA LEU A 285 -18.48 10.48 15.47
C LEU A 285 -19.53 11.37 16.14
N ALA A 286 -20.56 11.78 15.39
CA ALA A 286 -21.67 12.58 15.91
C ALA A 286 -22.48 11.78 16.94
N VAL A 287 -22.76 10.52 16.64
CA VAL A 287 -23.48 9.61 17.54
C VAL A 287 -22.67 9.30 18.80
N GLY A 288 -21.36 9.08 18.66
CA GLY A 288 -20.50 8.69 19.79
C GLY A 288 -20.17 9.81 20.78
N PHE A 289 -19.82 11.00 20.29
CA PHE A 289 -19.29 12.08 21.13
C PHE A 289 -20.22 13.27 21.32
N GLY A 290 -21.17 13.51 20.41
CA GLY A 290 -21.83 14.81 20.29
C GLY A 290 -20.83 15.94 19.95
N GLY A 291 -21.28 17.00 19.27
CA GLY A 291 -20.41 18.13 18.90
C GLY A 291 -19.95 18.14 17.42
N PRO A 292 -18.86 18.85 17.05
CA PRO A 292 -18.48 19.12 15.65
C PRO A 292 -17.85 17.90 14.98
N ALA A 293 -18.63 16.84 14.79
CA ALA A 293 -18.22 15.56 14.24
C ALA A 293 -17.66 15.66 12.82
N LYS A 294 -18.09 16.66 12.05
CA LYS A 294 -17.55 16.96 10.72
C LYS A 294 -16.08 17.37 10.77
N ALA A 295 -15.68 18.19 11.75
CA ALA A 295 -14.29 18.63 11.90
C ALA A 295 -13.37 17.46 12.29
N ALA A 296 -13.81 16.61 13.22
CA ALA A 296 -13.08 15.40 13.58
C ALA A 296 -12.95 14.42 12.39
N ALA A 297 -14.02 14.22 11.62
CA ALA A 297 -13.99 13.40 10.41
C ALA A 297 -13.05 13.97 9.33
N ALA A 298 -13.01 15.29 9.16
CA ALA A 298 -12.07 15.96 8.27
C ALA A 298 -10.62 15.73 8.68
N VAL A 299 -10.30 15.83 9.97
CA VAL A 299 -8.97 15.50 10.50
C VAL A 299 -8.60 14.05 10.21
N VAL A 300 -9.52 13.10 10.47
CA VAL A 300 -9.29 11.68 10.18
C VAL A 300 -9.06 11.46 8.68
N ALA A 301 -9.87 12.07 7.81
CA ALA A 301 -9.73 11.96 6.37
C ALA A 301 -8.38 12.50 5.86
N VAL A 302 -7.94 13.64 6.39
CA VAL A 302 -6.61 14.22 6.09
C VAL A 302 -5.50 13.28 6.52
N LEU A 303 -5.53 12.77 7.74
CA LEU A 303 -4.48 11.87 8.26
C LEU A 303 -4.42 10.53 7.50
N LEU A 304 -5.57 9.94 7.18
CA LEU A 304 -5.68 8.76 6.33
C LEU A 304 -5.06 8.99 4.96
N THR A 305 -5.44 10.10 4.33
CA THR A 305 -5.01 10.43 2.98
C THR A 305 -3.52 10.75 2.93
N LEU A 306 -3.01 11.45 3.94
CA LEU A 306 -1.58 11.66 4.11
C LEU A 306 -0.84 10.33 4.21
N GLY A 307 -1.29 9.39 5.06
CA GLY A 307 -0.65 8.09 5.22
C GLY A 307 -0.59 7.28 3.91
N VAL A 308 -1.71 7.15 3.21
CA VAL A 308 -1.79 6.36 1.97
C VAL A 308 -1.01 7.03 0.83
N MET A 309 -1.21 8.33 0.60
CA MET A 309 -0.47 9.06 -0.45
C MET A 309 1.04 9.05 -0.18
N ASN A 310 1.43 9.11 1.09
CA ASN A 310 2.82 9.04 1.52
C ASN A 310 3.46 7.70 1.15
N THR A 311 2.80 6.57 1.40
CA THR A 311 3.33 5.26 1.04
C THR A 311 3.30 5.02 -0.47
N TYR A 312 2.18 5.31 -1.14
CA TYR A 312 2.02 5.09 -2.58
C TYR A 312 2.96 5.96 -3.41
N THR A 313 3.08 7.25 -3.10
CA THR A 313 3.99 8.13 -3.85
C THR A 313 5.45 7.71 -3.62
N ALA A 314 5.82 7.23 -2.42
CA ALA A 314 7.17 6.72 -2.17
C ALA A 314 7.46 5.44 -2.96
N GLY A 315 6.53 4.48 -2.95
CA GLY A 315 6.62 3.25 -3.72
C GLY A 315 6.65 3.50 -5.23
N SER A 316 5.76 4.35 -5.74
CA SER A 316 5.70 4.74 -7.15
C SER A 316 6.98 5.45 -7.60
N ALA A 317 7.53 6.36 -6.78
CA ALA A 317 8.77 7.03 -7.13
C ALA A 317 9.95 6.03 -7.24
N LYS A 318 10.04 5.06 -6.33
CA LYS A 318 11.03 3.97 -6.40
C LYS A 318 10.82 3.06 -7.60
N LEU A 319 9.56 2.71 -7.90
CA LEU A 319 9.20 1.94 -9.08
C LEU A 319 9.62 2.66 -10.36
N GLY A 320 9.29 3.95 -10.51
CA GLY A 320 9.66 4.71 -11.70
C GLY A 320 11.18 4.83 -11.90
N ALA A 321 11.95 4.94 -10.81
CA ALA A 321 13.41 4.89 -10.88
C ALA A 321 13.92 3.49 -11.27
N ALA A 322 13.33 2.42 -10.74
CA ALA A 322 13.67 1.06 -11.14
C ALA A 322 13.32 0.78 -12.61
N LEU A 323 12.21 1.29 -13.11
CA LEU A 323 11.83 1.18 -14.53
C LEU A 323 12.77 1.98 -15.44
N GLY A 324 13.25 3.13 -15.00
CA GLY A 324 14.29 3.90 -15.69
C GLY A 324 15.62 3.16 -15.75
N ARG A 325 16.01 2.51 -14.63
CA ARG A 325 17.20 1.63 -14.55
C ARG A 325 17.07 0.45 -15.51
N ASP A 326 15.88 -0.14 -15.58
CA ASP A 326 15.62 -1.36 -16.34
C ASP A 326 15.28 -1.11 -17.84
N GLY A 327 15.29 0.15 -18.29
CA GLY A 327 15.03 0.53 -19.68
C GLY A 327 13.55 0.53 -20.11
N ALA A 328 12.61 0.40 -19.17
CA ALA A 328 11.17 0.50 -19.44
C ALA A 328 10.64 1.95 -19.40
N LEU A 329 11.40 2.85 -18.75
CA LEU A 329 11.19 4.30 -18.75
C LEU A 329 12.49 5.02 -19.18
N PRO A 330 12.43 6.30 -19.54
CA PRO A 330 13.62 7.08 -19.90
C PRO A 330 14.73 6.98 -18.84
N ALA A 331 15.97 6.74 -19.28
CA ALA A 331 17.11 6.48 -18.40
C ALA A 331 17.41 7.63 -17.41
N TRP A 332 16.97 8.86 -17.71
CA TRP A 332 17.13 9.98 -16.78
C TRP A 332 16.35 9.79 -15.48
N LEU A 333 15.29 8.98 -15.45
CA LEU A 333 14.53 8.62 -14.24
C LEU A 333 15.26 7.61 -13.34
N ALA A 334 16.29 6.90 -13.84
CA ALA A 334 16.95 5.80 -13.15
C ALA A 334 17.61 6.18 -11.80
N ARG A 335 17.93 7.47 -11.59
CA ARG A 335 18.61 7.94 -10.37
C ARG A 335 17.71 7.79 -9.15
N GLY A 336 18.27 7.23 -8.07
CA GLY A 336 17.55 7.01 -6.81
C GLY A 336 16.86 5.65 -6.71
N SER A 337 17.15 4.71 -7.62
CA SER A 337 16.60 3.35 -7.58
C SER A 337 17.21 2.47 -6.48
N GLN A 338 18.37 2.85 -5.92
CA GLN A 338 19.05 2.08 -4.88
C GLN A 338 18.45 2.34 -3.50
N ALA A 339 18.66 1.40 -2.56
CA ALA A 339 18.22 1.55 -1.18
C ALA A 339 18.89 2.77 -0.51
N GLY A 340 18.15 3.52 0.30
CA GLY A 340 18.60 4.74 0.97
C GLY A 340 18.59 6.01 0.09
N GLU A 341 18.55 5.88 -1.23
CA GLU A 341 18.50 7.03 -2.13
C GLU A 341 17.07 7.56 -2.34
N VAL A 342 16.94 8.86 -2.59
CA VAL A 342 15.65 9.48 -2.89
C VAL A 342 15.49 9.62 -4.42
N PRO A 343 14.51 8.96 -5.06
CA PRO A 343 14.26 9.06 -6.50
C PRO A 343 13.56 10.38 -6.88
N ARG A 344 14.26 11.51 -6.71
CA ARG A 344 13.70 12.87 -6.85
C ARG A 344 13.06 13.14 -8.21
N ARG A 345 13.64 12.60 -9.29
CA ARG A 345 13.17 12.78 -10.67
C ARG A 345 11.85 12.06 -10.92
N SER A 346 11.80 10.78 -10.53
CA SER A 346 10.58 9.96 -10.61
C SER A 346 9.48 10.53 -9.71
N LEU A 347 9.83 10.96 -8.49
CA LEU A 347 8.92 11.65 -7.58
C LEU A 347 8.27 12.88 -8.23
N PHE A 348 9.09 13.75 -8.85
CA PHE A 348 8.57 14.94 -9.52
C PHE A 348 7.57 14.59 -10.61
N VAL A 349 7.88 13.59 -11.45
CA VAL A 349 6.96 13.12 -12.50
C VAL A 349 5.66 12.57 -11.90
N THR A 350 5.73 11.71 -10.88
CA THR A 350 4.54 11.16 -10.22
C THR A 350 3.65 12.27 -9.63
N ILE A 351 4.24 13.26 -8.97
CA ILE A 351 3.49 14.41 -8.40
C ILE A 351 2.91 15.28 -9.52
N ALA A 352 3.68 15.61 -10.55
CA ALA A 352 3.23 16.44 -11.66
C ALA A 352 2.07 15.79 -12.44
N LEU A 353 2.16 14.48 -12.70
CA LEU A 353 1.08 13.72 -13.33
C LEU A 353 -0.18 13.68 -12.45
N GLY A 354 -0.02 13.52 -11.13
CA GLY A 354 -1.14 13.56 -10.20
C GLY A 354 -1.82 14.93 -10.17
N LEU A 355 -1.05 16.01 -10.10
CA LEU A 355 -1.58 17.38 -10.17
C LEU A 355 -2.27 17.68 -11.51
N GLY A 356 -1.74 17.13 -12.61
CA GLY A 356 -2.35 17.24 -13.94
C GLY A 356 -3.74 16.59 -14.05
N GLY A 357 -4.06 15.64 -13.16
CA GLY A 357 -5.39 15.03 -13.08
C GLY A 357 -6.49 15.92 -12.51
N PHE A 358 -6.16 17.14 -12.04
CA PHE A 358 -7.16 18.13 -11.62
C PHE A 358 -7.66 19.04 -12.76
N GLY A 359 -6.99 19.02 -13.92
CA GLY A 359 -7.30 19.83 -15.10
C GLY A 359 -8.39 19.25 -15.99
#